data_AF-A0A850L1E1-F1
#
_entry.id   AF-A0A850L1E1-F1
#
_cell.length_a   1.000
_cell.length_b   1.000
_cell.length_c   1.000
_cell.angle_alpha   90.00
_cell.angle_beta   90.00
_cell.angle_gamma   90.00
#
_symmetry.space_group_name_H-M   'P 1'
#
loop_
_entity.id
_entity.type
_entity.pdbx_description
1 polymer ?
#
loop_
_entity_poly.entity_id
_entity_poly.type
_entity_poly.pdbx_seq_one_letter_code
_entity_poly.pdbx_strand_id
1 'polypeptide(L)' 'MNPFTYITRSALPRGWKVVLISLLIAILSALPLLLLTAYSPEQEIPLVLGFISMFGVICGLISMIGGFLIILFDIYKQ' A
#
# COMPACT_ATOMS: atom_id res chain seq x y z
N MET A 1 -6.74 10.10 -15.82
CA MET A 1 -5.43 10.48 -15.23
C MET A 1 -4.89 9.29 -14.46
N ASN A 2 -3.67 8.83 -14.74
CA ASN A 2 -3.11 7.63 -14.13
C ASN A 2 -2.48 8.02 -12.75
N PRO A 3 -3.00 7.52 -11.61
CA PRO A 3 -2.72 8.07 -10.27
C PRO A 3 -1.23 7.99 -9.88
N PHE A 4 -0.50 6.99 -10.37
CA PHE A 4 0.95 6.87 -10.19
C PHE A 4 1.70 8.10 -10.76
N THR A 5 1.34 8.53 -11.97
CA THR A 5 1.93 9.70 -12.64
C THR A 5 1.61 11.01 -11.93
N TYR A 6 0.47 11.09 -11.25
CA TYR A 6 0.06 12.27 -10.50
C TYR A 6 0.90 12.43 -9.22
N ILE A 7 1.16 11.32 -8.52
CA ILE A 7 1.98 11.32 -7.31
C ILE A 7 3.45 11.61 -7.63
N THR A 8 3.99 11.00 -8.69
CA THR A 8 5.41 11.20 -9.07
C THR A 8 5.71 12.63 -9.54
N ARG A 9 4.78 13.28 -10.25
CA ARG A 9 4.91 14.68 -10.72
C ARG A 9 4.55 15.74 -9.68
N SER A 10 3.97 15.38 -8.54
CA SER A 10 3.62 16.35 -7.49
C SER A 10 4.88 17.03 -6.90
N ALA A 11 4.74 18.27 -6.41
CA ALA A 11 5.81 19.00 -5.72
C ALA A 11 6.10 18.46 -4.29
N LEU A 12 5.55 17.29 -3.94
CA LEU A 12 5.69 16.71 -2.61
C LEU A 12 7.13 16.23 -2.35
N PRO A 13 7.58 16.27 -1.07
CA PRO A 13 8.85 15.68 -0.67
C PRO A 13 8.91 14.20 -1.05
N ARG A 14 10.11 13.70 -1.40
CA ARG A 14 10.30 12.35 -1.95
C ARG A 14 9.70 11.27 -1.05
N GLY A 15 9.84 11.42 0.27
CA GLY A 15 9.30 10.44 1.21
C GLY A 15 7.75 10.39 1.26
N TRP A 16 7.06 11.53 1.10
CA TRP A 16 5.59 11.54 1.00
C TRP A 16 5.08 10.83 -0.26
N LYS A 17 5.84 10.89 -1.36
CA LYS A 17 5.52 10.15 -2.59
C LYS A 17 5.61 8.64 -2.36
N VAL A 18 6.62 8.17 -1.62
CA VAL A 18 6.78 6.75 -1.27
C VAL A 18 5.61 6.30 -0.40
N VAL A 19 5.25 7.08 0.61
CA VAL A 19 4.09 6.78 1.48
C VAL A 19 2.79 6.71 0.66
N LEU A 20 2.52 7.69 -0.19
CA LEU A 20 1.31 7.69 -1.03
C LEU A 20 1.25 6.51 -1.99
N ILE A 21 2.38 6.14 -2.62
CA ILE A 21 2.45 4.97 -3.50
C ILE A 21 2.23 3.68 -2.71
N SER A 22 2.83 3.56 -1.53
CA SER A 22 2.67 2.39 -0.65
C SER A 22 1.21 2.22 -0.20
N LEU A 23 0.52 3.32 0.12
CA LEU A 23 -0.89 3.33 0.47
C LEU A 23 -1.78 2.92 -0.71
N LEU A 24 -1.44 3.38 -1.92
CA LEU A 24 -2.16 3.01 -3.15
C LEU A 24 -2.04 1.52 -3.46
N ILE A 25 -0.85 0.95 -3.27
CA ILE A 25 -0.59 -0.49 -3.43
C ILE A 25 -1.36 -1.29 -2.37
N ALA A 26 -1.36 -0.84 -1.11
CA ALA A 26 -2.11 -1.49 -0.05
C ALA A 26 -3.61 -1.51 -0.35
N ILE A 27 -4.18 -0.38 -0.77
CA ILE A 27 -5.59 -0.29 -1.18
C ILE A 27 -5.88 -1.23 -2.35
N LEU A 28 -5.04 -1.23 -3.39
CA LEU A 28 -5.19 -2.13 -4.54
C LEU A 28 -5.11 -3.61 -4.15
N SER A 29 -4.30 -3.96 -3.15
CA SER A 29 -4.20 -5.34 -2.65
C SER A 29 -5.36 -5.75 -1.74
N ALA A 30 -5.95 -4.80 -1.01
CA ALA A 30 -7.06 -5.04 -0.09
C ALA A 30 -8.43 -5.04 -0.78
N LEU A 31 -8.57 -4.31 -1.91
CA LEU A 31 -9.82 -4.19 -2.67
C LEU A 31 -10.39 -5.54 -3.16
N PRO A 32 -9.59 -6.45 -3.73
CA PRO A 32 -10.05 -7.79 -4.12
C PRO A 32 -10.53 -8.60 -2.91
N LEU A 33 -9.85 -8.44 -1.78
CA LEU A 33 -10.25 -9.13 -0.55
C LEU A 33 -11.60 -8.65 -0.04
N LEU A 34 -11.78 -7.33 0.04
CA LEU A 34 -13.04 -6.73 0.47
C LEU A 34 -14.21 -7.17 -0.42
N LEU A 35 -14.02 -7.17 -1.73
CA LEU A 35 -15.01 -7.66 -2.69
C LEU A 35 -15.33 -9.14 -2.46
N LEU A 36 -14.33 -9.99 -2.27
CA LEU A 36 -14.55 -11.42 -2.07
C LEU A 36 -15.26 -11.72 -0.74
N THR A 37 -14.90 -11.01 0.34
CA THR A 37 -15.58 -11.13 1.63
C THR A 37 -17.03 -10.62 1.60
N ALA A 38 -17.33 -9.63 0.76
CA ALA A 38 -18.67 -9.09 0.63
C ALA A 38 -19.63 -10.00 -0.17
N TYR A 39 -19.11 -10.77 -1.13
CA TYR A 39 -19.91 -11.64 -2.01
C TYR A 39 -19.94 -13.12 -1.58
N SER A 40 -19.13 -13.54 -0.61
CA SER A 40 -19.17 -14.91 -0.04
C SER A 40 -18.91 -14.89 1.47
N PRO A 41 -19.94 -14.57 2.28
CA PRO A 41 -19.80 -14.57 3.74
C PRO A 41 -19.79 -15.98 4.36
N GLU A 42 -20.18 -17.03 3.62
CA GLU A 42 -20.40 -18.38 4.18
C GLU A 42 -19.36 -19.45 3.76
N GLN A 43 -18.39 -19.11 2.90
CA GLN A 43 -17.35 -20.06 2.50
C GLN A 43 -16.08 -19.75 3.27
N GLU A 44 -15.48 -20.78 3.88
CA GLU A 44 -14.12 -20.76 4.40
C GLU A 44 -13.24 -19.97 3.44
N ILE A 45 -12.80 -18.78 3.85
CA ILE A 45 -11.94 -17.94 3.02
C ILE A 45 -10.78 -18.83 2.59
N PRO A 46 -10.64 -19.17 1.30
CA PRO A 46 -9.68 -20.19 0.90
C PRO A 46 -8.30 -19.75 1.40
N LEU A 47 -7.63 -20.62 2.16
CA LEU A 47 -6.36 -20.34 2.85
C LEU A 47 -5.38 -19.55 1.97
N VAL A 48 -5.34 -19.88 0.68
CA VAL A 48 -4.53 -19.21 -0.35
C VAL A 48 -4.85 -17.71 -0.50
N LEU A 49 -6.12 -17.31 -0.51
CA LEU A 49 -6.52 -15.90 -0.54
C LEU A 49 -6.11 -15.17 0.74
N GLY A 50 -6.26 -15.84 1.89
CA GLY A 50 -5.81 -15.31 3.17
C GLY A 50 -4.31 -15.01 3.15
N PHE A 51 -3.50 -15.96 2.67
CA PHE A 51 -2.06 -15.78 2.53
C PHE A 51 -1.67 -14.66 1.56
N ILE A 52 -2.33 -14.56 0.40
CA ILE A 52 -2.07 -13.48 -0.56
C ILE A 52 -2.39 -12.11 0.06
N SER A 53 -3.49 -12.01 0.82
CA SER A 53 -3.84 -10.80 1.56
C SER A 53 -2.78 -10.41 2.58
N MET A 54 -2.32 -11.38 3.35
CA MET A 54 -1.37 -11.19 4.42
C MET A 54 -0.04 -10.71 3.86
N PHE A 55 0.39 -11.32 2.75
CA PHE A 55 1.60 -10.92 2.02
C PHE A 55 1.49 -9.50 1.47
N GLY A 56 0.33 -9.14 0.90
CA GLY A 56 0.07 -7.78 0.41
C GLY A 56 0.13 -6.74 1.52
N VAL A 57 -0.50 -7.01 2.66
CA VAL A 57 -0.48 -6.13 3.84
C VAL A 57 0.94 -5.99 4.39
N ILE A 58 1.67 -7.09 4.54
CA ILE A 58 3.06 -7.07 5.04
C ILE A 58 3.96 -6.27 4.10
N CYS A 59 3.88 -6.49 2.78
CA CYS A 59 4.62 -5.69 1.80
C CYS A 59 4.23 -4.20 1.85
N GLY A 60 2.95 -3.88 2.03
CA GLY A 60 2.46 -2.51 2.21
C GLY A 60 3.07 -1.84 3.45
N LEU A 61 3.10 -2.56 4.58
CA LEU A 61 3.68 -2.07 5.83
C LEU A 61 5.19 -1.86 5.74
N ILE A 62 5.93 -2.79 5.12
CA ILE A 62 7.38 -2.64 4.89
C ILE A 62 7.67 -1.41 4.01
N SER A 63 6.87 -1.21 2.96
CA SER A 63 6.98 -0.06 2.07
C SER A 63 6.66 1.26 2.79
N MET A 64 5.66 1.26 3.68
CA MET A 64 5.32 2.42 4.52
C MET A 64 6.45 2.77 5.50
N ILE A 65 7.06 1.78 6.16
CA ILE A 65 8.21 1.98 7.07
C ILE A 65 9.41 2.52 6.30
N GLY A 66 9.71 1.97 5.12
CA GLY A 66 10.77 2.46 4.24
C GLY A 66 10.53 3.90 3.79
N GLY A 67 9.30 4.23 3.39
CA GLY A 67 8.90 5.60 3.06
C GLY A 67 9.09 6.56 4.22
N PHE A 68 8.71 6.15 5.44
CA PHE A 68 8.87 6.96 6.65
C PHE A 68 10.35 7.19 7.00
N LEU A 69 11.21 6.17 6.89
CA LEU A 69 12.65 6.32 7.10
C LEU A 69 13.29 7.28 6.10
N ILE A 70 12.84 7.25 4.83
CA ILE A 70 13.30 8.21 3.82
C ILE A 70 12.87 9.63 4.18
N ILE A 71 11.64 9.84 4.66
CA ILE A 71 11.18 11.15 5.17
C ILE A 71 12.09 11.61 6.31
N LEU A 72 12.35 10.72 7.28
CA LEU A 72 13.16 11.04 8.45
C LEU A 72 14.57 11.45 8.04
N PHE A 73 15.17 10.74 7.08
CA PHE A 73 16.49 11.04 6.55
C PHE A 73 16.52 12.35 5.76
N ASP A 74 15.48 12.67 4.98
CA ASP A 74 15.37 13.93 4.24
C ASP A 74 15.28 15.13 5.20
N ILE A 75 14.52 14.99 6.30
CA ILE A 75 14.40 16.03 7.34
C ILE A 75 15.69 16.19 8.14
N TYR A 76 16.36 15.08 8.50
CA TYR A 76 17.59 15.14 9.30
C TYR A 76 18.82 15.59 8.50
N LYS A 77 18.74 15.57 7.16
CA LYS A 77 19.80 16.03 6.26
C LYS A 77 19.66 17.50 5.86
N GLN A 78 18.51 18.13 6.14
CA GLN A 78 18.35 19.59 6.14
C GLN A 78 18.92 20.21 7.42
#